data_AF-R0G250-F1
#
_entry.id   AF-R0G250-F1
#
_cell.length_a   1.000
_cell.length_b   1.000
_cell.length_c   1.000
_cell.angle_alpha   90.00
_cell.angle_beta   90.00
_cell.angle_gamma   90.00
#
_symmetry.space_group_name_H-M   'P 1'
#
loop_
_entity.id
_entity.type
_entity.pdbx_description
1 polymer ?
#
loop_
_entity_poly.entity_id
_entity_poly.type
_entity_poly.pdbx_seq_one_letter_code
_entity_poly.pdbx_strand_id
1 'polypeptide(L)' 'MAATFAYLRDIRPYKTAWRVQVKVLHSWRQYTNMTGETFELIFSDDK' A
#
# COMPACT_ATOMS: atom_id res chain seq x y z
N MET A 1 8.95 -11.85 -18.95
CA MET A 1 9.43 -11.84 -17.55
C MET A 1 8.20 -11.84 -16.66
N ALA A 2 7.95 -12.92 -15.91
CA ALA A 2 6.89 -12.88 -14.89
C ALA A 2 7.29 -11.80 -13.87
N ALA A 3 6.43 -10.80 -13.63
CA ALA A 3 6.72 -9.79 -12.64
C ALA A 3 6.67 -10.45 -11.26
N THR A 4 7.82 -10.49 -10.57
CA THR A 4 7.87 -10.95 -9.18
C THR A 4 7.20 -9.88 -8.31
N PHE A 5 6.12 -10.25 -7.62
CA PHE A 5 5.53 -9.40 -6.60
C PHE A 5 6.33 -9.53 -5.31
N ALA A 6 6.59 -8.41 -4.63
CA ALA A 6 7.20 -8.41 -3.30
C ALA A 6 6.11 -8.63 -2.24
N TYR A 7 6.50 -9.24 -1.11
CA TYR A 7 5.65 -9.29 0.09
C TYR A 7 5.74 -7.96 0.85
N LEU A 8 4.69 -7.63 1.61
CA LEU A 8 4.65 -6.39 2.40
C LEU A 8 5.80 -6.31 3.41
N ARG A 9 6.17 -7.44 4.00
CA ARG A 9 7.31 -7.56 4.94
C ARG A 9 8.68 -7.26 4.32
N ASP A 10 8.81 -7.32 3.00
CA ASP A 10 10.07 -7.10 2.29
C ASP A 10 10.24 -5.63 1.86
N ILE A 11 9.20 -4.81 2.02
CA ILE A 11 9.27 -3.38 1.73
C ILE A 11 10.25 -2.71 2.70
N ARG A 12 11.12 -1.86 2.17
CA ARG A 12 12.10 -1.08 2.92
C ARG A 12 12.00 0.40 2.55
N PRO A 13 12.22 1.32 3.50
CA PRO A 13 12.37 2.74 3.21
C PRO A 13 13.51 2.99 2.19
N TYR A 14 13.45 4.14 1.51
CA TYR A 14 14.46 4.65 0.57
C TYR A 14 14.62 3.91 -0.77
N LYS A 15 13.85 2.85 -1.04
CA LYS A 15 13.74 2.30 -2.40
C LYS A 15 12.64 3.03 -3.18
N THR A 16 12.92 3.34 -4.45
CA THR A 16 12.04 4.15 -5.31
C THR A 16 10.79 3.43 -5.81
N ALA A 17 10.83 2.09 -5.97
CA ALA A 17 9.69 1.35 -6.49
C ALA A 17 9.59 -0.10 -5.95
N TRP A 18 8.35 -0.52 -5.69
CA TRP A 18 7.95 -1.88 -5.38
C TRP A 18 6.70 -2.23 -6.19
N ARG A 19 6.52 -3.52 -6.48
CA ARG A 19 5.27 -4.05 -7.04
C ARG A 19 4.76 -5.12 -6.09
N VAL A 20 3.54 -4.97 -5.60
CA VAL A 20 2.92 -5.87 -4.63
C VAL A 20 1.56 -6.33 -5.12
N GLN A 21 1.11 -7.49 -4.64
CA GLN A 21 -0.24 -8.00 -4.85
C GLN A 21 -0.88 -8.16 -3.48
N VAL A 22 -1.98 -7.45 -3.25
CA VAL A 22 -2.61 -7.34 -1.93
C VAL A 22 -4.13 -7.35 -2.04
N LYS A 23 -4.80 -7.73 -0.96
CA LYS A 23 -6.23 -7.54 -0.74
C LYS A 23 -6.44 -6.29 0.10
N VAL A 24 -7.43 -5.48 -0.26
CA VAL A 24 -7.91 -4.36 0.57
C VAL A 24 -8.83 -4.92 1.64
N LEU A 25 -8.51 -4.68 2.91
CA LEU A 25 -9.34 -5.08 4.04
C LEU A 25 -10.28 -3.95 4.46
N HIS A 26 -9.75 -2.73 4.54
CA HIS A 26 -10.50 -1.54 4.94
C HIS A 26 -10.06 -0.35 4.10
N SER A 27 -10.98 0.57 3.88
CA SER A 27 -10.74 1.83 3.19
C SER A 27 -11.54 2.94 3.85
N TRP A 28 -10.95 4.11 4.03
CA TRP A 28 -11.67 5.30 4.46
C TRP A 28 -11.12 6.53 3.77
N ARG A 29 -11.98 7.54 3.68
CA ARG A 29 -11.60 8.87 3.24
C ARG A 29 -11.53 9.75 4.48
N GLN A 30 -10.43 10.46 4.62
CA GLN A 30 -10.27 11.45 5.67
C GLN A 30 -10.10 12.82 5.01
N TYR A 31 -10.77 13.81 5.56
CA TYR A 31 -10.54 15.20 5.18
C TYR A 31 -9.83 15.89 6.32
N THR A 32 -8.67 16.47 6.06
CA THR A 32 -8.02 17.35 7.03
C THR A 32 -7.85 18.73 6.42
N ASN A 33 -8.03 19.79 7.23
CA ASN A 33 -7.88 21.17 6.77
C ASN A 33 -6.46 21.48 6.24
N MET A 34 -5.45 20.69 6.62
CA MET A 34 -4.06 20.93 6.27
C MET A 34 -3.62 20.21 4.99
N THR A 35 -4.19 19.03 4.69
CA THR A 35 -3.76 18.19 3.56
C THR A 35 -4.86 17.92 2.53
N GLY A 36 -6.09 18.38 2.78
CA GLY A 36 -7.24 18.10 1.93
C GLY A 36 -7.78 16.68 2.12
N GLU A 37 -8.37 16.12 1.06
CA GLU A 37 -8.88 14.74 1.03
C GLU A 37 -7.73 13.73 0.90
N THR A 38 -7.65 12.78 1.85
CA THR A 38 -6.77 11.62 1.80
C THR A 38 -7.60 10.34 1.68
N PHE A 39 -7.04 9.34 1.01
CA PHE A 39 -7.64 8.00 0.91
C PHE A 39 -6.69 6.99 1.54
N GLU A 40 -7.14 6.41 2.65
CA GLU A 40 -6.35 5.51 3.48
C GLU A 40 -6.89 4.08 3.37
N LEU A 41 -5.97 3.12 3.38
CA LEU A 41 -6.24 1.73 3.06
C LEU A 41 -5.45 0.82 4.01
N ILE A 42 -6.10 -0.24 4.48
CA ILE A 42 -5.42 -1.38 5.14
C ILE A 42 -5.34 -2.52 4.13
N PHE A 43 -4.13 -3.00 3.90
CA PHE A 43 -3.83 -4.09 2.99
C PHE A 43 -3.41 -5.36 3.74
N SER A 44 -3.67 -6.51 3.14
CA SER A 44 -3.09 -7.80 3.52
C SER A 44 -2.58 -8.49 2.26
N ASP A 45 -1.35 -9.00 2.30
CA ASP A 45 -0.84 -9.95 1.32
C ASP A 45 -1.16 -11.39 1.75
N ASP A 46 -0.80 -12.34 0.91
CA ASP A 46 -1.12 -13.78 1.04
C ASP A 46 -0.35 -14.49 2.19
N LYS A 47 0.64 -13.82 2.80
CA LYS A 47 1.66 -14.46 3.64
C LYS A 47 1.64 -14.03 5.10
#